data_AF-A0A916ABE8-F1
#
_entry.id   AF-A0A916ABE8-F1
#
_cell.length_a   1.000
_cell.length_b   1.000
_cell.length_c   1.000
_cell.angle_alpha   90.00
_cell.angle_beta   90.00
_cell.angle_gamma   90.00
#
_symmetry.space_group_name_H-M   'P 1'
#
loop_
_entity.id
_entity.type
_entity.pdbx_description
1 polymer ?
#
loop_
_entity_poly.entity_id
_entity_poly.type
_entity_poly.pdbx_seq_one_letter_code
_entity_poly.pdbx_strand_id
1 'polypeptide(L)'
;MLNFEELSADGQDLELLVRELLFIAGLRCYWSGKGPDGGRDLLAIEEVPSAIASTSKTWLVQCKHNAKSGNSVGIGDLDGIVDSCNQHGADGYLLVCSTQPSSGVVNRLEAITKNPTQRITATYWDAVRIEQILSSPRQWRLAQRFFPVSSQAADLKVYATENPNHWIAILRGNYMHLTNRIGSRDGHYFPSINERLNDIQKLKLPEGHFVRIRSVYYDDKNGGFTWYLDYMHPHDQPSVVSTAQLKRFLGDGYALEDGQLHSFDVISRSYLPFSDHYDPDHYQYYQPYVRQFLYGQDRDLSFEQREERYAAQAALEEEDEKTSSSDYDALVESMGCLKCVSVVRSSNAQLEYLDRFNLVRDWSDLFEDLKIHSDRFFSVWLLLRVADEAAFKKMMTYLPQGFSHTFRLTKVHVYLPADDDKSEPSEDNDLFELTISVDTDIIETKAIGRAQINSYLKKITTAIRQFASET
;
A
#
# COMPACT_ATOMS: atom_id res chain seq x y z
N MET A 1 22.47 -5.33 0.18
CA MET A 1 23.61 -4.84 -0.62
C MET A 1 23.13 -4.77 -2.06
N LEU A 2 23.46 -3.71 -2.81
CA LEU A 2 23.02 -3.60 -4.21
C LEU A 2 23.78 -4.59 -5.10
N ASN A 3 23.06 -5.32 -5.95
CA ASN A 3 23.65 -6.31 -6.85
C ASN A 3 23.98 -5.67 -8.21
N PHE A 4 25.27 -5.41 -8.46
CA PHE A 4 25.72 -4.81 -9.71
C PHE A 4 25.55 -5.71 -10.94
N GLU A 5 25.26 -7.01 -10.78
CA GLU A 5 24.92 -7.91 -11.89
C GLU A 5 23.58 -7.58 -12.55
N GLU A 6 22.72 -6.78 -11.89
CA GLU A 6 21.43 -6.31 -12.43
C GLU A 6 21.60 -5.36 -13.62
N LEU A 7 22.75 -4.69 -13.74
CA LEU A 7 23.04 -3.77 -14.83
C LEU A 7 23.21 -4.52 -16.17
N SER A 8 22.94 -3.81 -17.28
CA SER A 8 23.16 -4.31 -18.63
C SER A 8 24.61 -4.81 -18.83
N ALA A 9 24.76 -5.94 -19.52
CA ALA A 9 26.08 -6.56 -19.73
C ALA A 9 27.03 -5.70 -20.60
N ASP A 10 26.46 -4.79 -21.39
CA ASP A 10 27.19 -3.89 -22.28
C ASP A 10 27.70 -2.62 -21.57
N GLY A 11 27.44 -2.46 -20.27
CA GLY A 11 27.92 -1.33 -19.47
C GLY A 11 27.12 -0.03 -19.60
N GLN A 12 26.15 0.04 -20.52
CA GLN A 12 25.36 1.26 -20.76
C GLN A 12 24.58 1.71 -19.52
N ASP A 13 24.02 0.78 -18.74
CA ASP A 13 23.30 1.14 -17.51
C ASP A 13 24.23 1.74 -16.45
N LEU A 14 25.50 1.31 -16.38
CA LEU A 14 26.48 1.89 -15.47
C LEU A 14 26.81 3.34 -15.89
N GLU A 15 27.01 3.58 -17.18
CA GLU A 15 27.25 4.93 -17.71
C GLU A 15 26.07 5.87 -17.41
N LEU A 16 24.84 5.41 -17.66
CA LEU A 16 23.63 6.17 -17.37
C LEU A 16 23.48 6.46 -15.87
N LEU A 17 23.74 5.46 -15.01
CA LEU A 17 23.73 5.63 -13.55
C LEU A 17 24.74 6.70 -13.11
N VAL A 18 25.98 6.63 -13.60
CA VAL A 18 27.04 7.59 -13.27
C VAL A 18 26.69 8.99 -13.74
N ARG A 19 26.13 9.12 -14.94
CA ARG A 19 25.65 10.40 -15.46
C ARG A 19 24.59 11.02 -14.54
N GLU A 20 23.60 10.25 -14.13
CA GLU A 20 22.56 10.73 -13.20
C GLU A 20 23.14 11.12 -11.83
N LEU A 21 24.12 10.35 -11.32
CA LEU A 21 24.82 10.68 -10.07
C LEU A 21 25.58 12.01 -10.16
N LEU A 22 26.29 12.24 -11.26
CA LEU A 22 27.04 13.48 -11.49
C LEU A 22 26.09 14.68 -11.67
N PHE A 23 24.94 14.51 -12.32
CA PHE A 23 23.90 15.55 -12.38
C PHE A 23 23.35 15.89 -11.00
N ILE A 24 23.04 14.89 -10.16
CA ILE A 24 22.57 15.13 -8.78
C ILE A 24 23.62 15.86 -7.94
N ALA A 25 24.90 15.56 -8.17
CA ALA A 25 26.02 16.25 -7.53
C ALA A 25 26.23 17.69 -8.04
N GLY A 26 25.50 18.11 -9.08
CA GLY A 26 25.54 19.48 -9.62
C GLY A 26 26.51 19.69 -10.78
N LEU A 27 27.06 18.62 -11.36
CA LEU A 27 27.99 18.71 -12.51
C LEU A 27 27.23 18.75 -13.83
N ARG A 28 27.81 19.40 -14.85
CA ARG A 28 27.28 19.37 -16.22
C ARG A 28 27.93 18.24 -17.00
N CYS A 29 27.14 17.25 -17.43
CA CYS A 29 27.65 16.06 -18.11
C CYS A 29 27.33 16.08 -19.61
N TYR A 30 28.30 15.66 -20.43
CA TYR A 30 28.19 15.50 -21.89
C TYR A 30 28.54 14.08 -22.29
N TRP A 31 27.68 13.45 -23.08
CA TRP A 31 27.89 12.10 -23.62
C TRP A 31 28.76 12.17 -24.88
N SER A 32 29.65 11.19 -25.08
CA SER A 32 30.16 10.88 -26.41
C SER A 32 29.16 9.95 -27.12
N GLY A 33 28.92 10.14 -28.41
CA GLY A 33 27.89 9.39 -29.14
C GLY A 33 28.20 7.88 -29.24
N LYS A 34 27.28 7.06 -29.76
CA LYS A 34 27.59 5.63 -30.01
C LYS A 34 28.66 5.49 -31.12
N GLY A 35 29.88 5.11 -30.76
CA GLY A 35 31.00 4.84 -31.68
C GLY A 35 32.25 4.26 -30.99
N PRO A 36 33.29 3.81 -31.74
CA PRO A 36 34.58 3.41 -31.16
C PRO A 36 35.31 4.64 -30.59
N ASP A 37 35.01 4.94 -29.33
CA ASP A 37 35.19 6.27 -28.74
C ASP A 37 36.52 6.47 -27.97
N GLY A 38 37.59 5.79 -28.36
CA GLY A 38 38.94 6.07 -27.86
C GLY A 38 39.08 6.10 -26.33
N GLY A 39 38.22 5.37 -25.62
CA GLY A 39 38.23 5.26 -24.16
C GLY A 39 37.40 6.32 -23.41
N ARG A 40 36.57 7.11 -24.08
CA ARG A 40 35.72 8.14 -23.46
C ARG A 40 34.28 7.65 -23.33
N ASP A 41 33.75 7.71 -22.11
CA ASP A 41 32.32 7.44 -21.86
C ASP A 41 31.55 8.72 -21.52
N LEU A 42 32.04 9.54 -20.57
CA LEU A 42 31.43 10.82 -20.21
C LEU A 42 32.48 11.93 -20.02
N LEU A 43 32.07 13.18 -20.27
CA LEU A 43 32.82 14.36 -19.86
C LEU A 43 31.96 15.20 -18.92
N ALA A 44 32.45 15.47 -17.71
CA ALA A 44 31.72 16.19 -16.69
C ALA A 44 32.44 17.48 -16.30
N ILE A 45 31.73 18.60 -16.25
CA ILE A 45 32.27 19.88 -15.82
C ILE A 45 31.76 20.17 -14.41
N GLU A 46 32.70 20.28 -13.48
CA GLU A 46 32.49 20.71 -12.10
C GLU A 46 32.73 22.22 -12.03
N GLU A 47 31.66 23.00 -11.84
CA GLU A 47 31.78 24.43 -11.55
C GLU A 47 32.01 24.60 -10.05
N VAL A 48 33.15 25.16 -9.67
CA VAL A 48 33.48 25.46 -8.27
C VAL A 48 33.14 26.93 -8.02
N PRO A 49 32.04 27.21 -7.28
CA PRO A 49 31.67 28.58 -6.95
C PRO A 49 32.74 29.16 -6.03
N SER A 50 33.27 30.33 -6.40
CA SER A 50 34.24 31.07 -5.60
C SER A 50 33.82 32.52 -5.55
N ALA A 51 33.96 33.14 -4.38
CA ALA A 51 33.60 34.55 -4.17
C ALA A 51 34.52 35.53 -4.94
N ILE A 52 35.63 35.04 -5.49
CA ILE A 52 36.64 35.86 -6.19
C ILE A 52 36.56 35.65 -7.71
N ALA A 53 36.57 34.39 -8.16
CA ALA A 53 36.49 34.03 -9.57
C ALA A 53 36.01 32.59 -9.70
N SER A 54 34.93 32.37 -10.46
CA SER A 54 34.43 31.04 -10.77
C SER A 54 35.50 30.23 -11.49
N THR A 55 35.81 29.05 -10.98
CA THR A 55 36.70 28.09 -11.64
C THR A 55 35.90 26.88 -12.06
N SER A 56 36.29 26.27 -13.18
CA SER A 56 35.69 25.01 -13.66
C SER A 56 36.77 23.96 -13.74
N LYS A 57 36.43 22.71 -13.40
CA LYS A 57 37.27 21.55 -13.58
C LYS A 57 36.59 20.55 -14.50
N THR A 58 37.29 20.15 -15.56
CA THR A 58 36.76 19.17 -16.52
C THR A 58 37.26 17.78 -16.17
N TRP A 59 36.32 16.83 -16.00
CA TRP A 59 36.58 15.45 -15.67
C TRP A 59 36.30 14.55 -16.87
N LEU A 60 37.31 13.77 -17.28
CA LEU A 60 37.14 12.63 -18.17
C LEU A 60 36.71 11.44 -17.32
N VAL A 61 35.52 10.89 -17.60
CA VAL A 61 34.95 9.77 -16.85
C VAL A 61 34.96 8.53 -17.74
N GLN A 62 35.54 7.46 -17.22
CA GLN A 62 35.54 6.15 -17.86
C GLN A 62 34.84 5.13 -16.94
N CYS A 63 33.88 4.40 -17.46
CA CYS A 63 33.09 3.38 -16.78
C CYS A 63 33.56 1.98 -17.21
N LYS A 64 33.79 1.08 -16.25
CA LYS A 64 34.17 -0.31 -16.50
C LYS A 64 33.24 -1.25 -15.72
N HIS A 65 32.45 -2.00 -16.47
CA HIS A 65 31.47 -2.93 -15.92
C HIS A 65 31.97 -4.37 -15.97
N ASN A 66 32.44 -4.88 -14.82
CA ASN A 66 32.96 -6.24 -14.68
C ASN A 66 32.13 -7.11 -13.71
N ALA A 67 30.96 -6.64 -13.24
CA ALA A 67 30.21 -7.31 -12.17
C ALA A 67 29.88 -8.78 -12.49
N LYS A 68 29.44 -9.06 -13.73
CA LYS A 68 29.09 -10.42 -14.18
C LYS A 68 30.26 -11.40 -14.24
N SER A 69 31.50 -10.89 -14.38
CA SER A 69 32.70 -11.73 -14.36
C SER A 69 33.35 -11.82 -12.98
N GLY A 70 32.99 -10.92 -12.05
CA GLY A 70 33.64 -10.78 -10.74
C GLY A 70 35.08 -10.26 -10.79
N ASN A 71 35.62 -9.98 -11.98
CA ASN A 71 37.01 -9.59 -12.14
C ASN A 71 37.26 -8.13 -11.72
N SER A 72 38.42 -7.89 -11.10
CA SER A 72 38.91 -6.54 -10.86
C SER A 72 39.31 -5.86 -12.17
N VAL A 73 39.21 -4.53 -12.24
CA VAL A 73 39.64 -3.76 -13.43
C VAL A 73 41.17 -3.71 -13.50
N GLY A 74 41.72 -4.24 -14.58
CA GLY A 74 43.15 -4.34 -14.85
C GLY A 74 43.73 -3.12 -15.59
N ILE A 75 45.06 -3.04 -15.63
CA ILE A 75 45.75 -1.98 -16.39
C ILE A 75 45.45 -2.07 -17.88
N GLY A 76 45.29 -3.28 -18.41
CA GLY A 76 44.97 -3.53 -19.82
C GLY A 76 43.54 -3.13 -20.22
N ASP A 77 42.67 -2.89 -19.23
CA ASP A 77 41.30 -2.43 -19.47
C ASP A 77 41.22 -0.91 -19.66
N LEU A 78 42.31 -0.19 -19.37
CA LEU A 78 42.39 1.27 -19.40
C LEU A 78 43.33 1.73 -20.51
N ASP A 79 42.88 2.73 -21.27
CA ASP A 79 43.68 3.38 -22.29
C ASP A 79 44.78 4.29 -21.68
N GLY A 80 45.46 5.05 -22.53
CA GLY A 80 46.44 6.05 -22.11
C GLY A 80 45.78 7.20 -21.35
N ILE A 81 45.54 7.05 -20.04
CA ILE A 81 44.82 8.01 -19.18
C ILE A 81 45.26 9.48 -19.42
N VAL A 82 46.57 9.73 -19.42
CA VAL A 82 47.13 11.08 -19.61
C VAL A 82 46.87 11.59 -21.03
N ASP A 83 47.09 10.74 -22.02
CA ASP A 83 46.90 11.11 -23.43
C ASP A 83 45.43 11.39 -23.72
N SER A 84 44.52 10.56 -23.22
CA SER A 84 43.06 10.77 -23.32
C SER A 84 42.62 12.04 -22.60
N CYS A 85 43.15 12.34 -21.41
CA CYS A 85 42.85 13.60 -20.71
C CYS A 85 43.33 14.81 -21.52
N ASN A 86 44.55 14.76 -22.06
CA ASN A 86 45.09 15.84 -22.88
C ASN A 86 44.29 16.03 -24.18
N GLN A 87 43.90 14.92 -24.84
CA GLN A 87 43.10 14.94 -26.06
C GLN A 87 41.72 15.59 -25.82
N HIS A 88 41.14 15.42 -24.64
CA HIS A 88 39.83 15.96 -24.28
C HIS A 88 39.88 17.24 -23.44
N GLY A 89 41.07 17.79 -23.18
CA GLY A 89 41.24 18.98 -22.35
C GLY A 89 40.73 18.81 -20.91
N ALA A 90 40.84 17.60 -20.37
CA ALA A 90 40.38 17.28 -19.01
C ALA A 90 41.46 17.57 -17.96
N ASP A 91 41.06 18.23 -16.87
CA ASP A 91 41.87 18.53 -15.69
C ASP A 91 41.86 17.38 -14.67
N GLY A 92 40.94 16.43 -14.84
CA GLY A 92 40.78 15.29 -13.97
C GLY A 92 40.31 14.04 -14.71
N TYR A 93 40.57 12.90 -14.09
CA TYR A 93 40.17 11.58 -14.56
C TYR A 93 39.43 10.85 -13.44
N LEU A 94 38.25 10.31 -13.75
CA LEU A 94 37.45 9.52 -12.85
C LEU A 94 37.20 8.14 -13.46
N LEU A 95 37.79 7.11 -12.87
CA LEU A 95 37.46 5.72 -13.21
C LEU A 95 36.29 5.23 -12.37
N VAL A 96 35.18 4.83 -12.99
CA VAL A 96 34.06 4.21 -12.28
C VAL A 96 34.01 2.72 -12.59
N CYS A 97 34.05 1.88 -11.56
CA CYS A 97 34.06 0.42 -11.69
C CYS A 97 32.83 -0.19 -11.00
N SER A 98 32.16 -1.15 -11.64
CA SER A 98 31.13 -1.97 -10.97
C SER A 98 31.72 -3.08 -10.08
N THR A 99 33.05 -3.17 -10.01
CA THR A 99 33.82 -4.02 -9.10
C THR A 99 34.90 -3.14 -8.45
N GLN A 100 36.06 -3.71 -8.11
CA GLN A 100 37.22 -2.99 -7.57
C GLN A 100 38.32 -2.84 -8.63
N PRO A 101 39.05 -1.71 -8.67
CA PRO A 101 40.27 -1.61 -9.48
C PRO A 101 41.37 -2.51 -8.89
N SER A 102 42.23 -3.05 -9.76
CA SER A 102 43.44 -3.76 -9.33
C SER A 102 44.45 -2.81 -8.66
N SER A 103 45.33 -3.35 -7.81
CA SER A 103 46.38 -2.55 -7.15
C SER A 103 47.28 -1.81 -8.15
N GLY A 104 47.53 -2.41 -9.32
CA GLY A 104 48.27 -1.78 -10.42
C GLY A 104 47.56 -0.55 -10.98
N VAL A 105 46.23 -0.59 -11.10
CA VAL A 105 45.42 0.57 -11.53
C VAL A 105 45.45 1.67 -10.47
N VAL A 106 45.24 1.34 -9.19
CA VAL A 106 45.27 2.31 -8.10
C VAL A 106 46.62 3.03 -8.03
N ASN A 107 47.73 2.27 -8.08
CA ASN A 107 49.08 2.83 -8.10
C ASN A 107 49.30 3.75 -9.31
N ARG A 108 48.76 3.39 -10.49
CA ARG A 108 48.84 4.22 -11.70
C ARG A 108 48.07 5.53 -11.55
N LEU A 109 46.85 5.50 -11.01
CA LEU A 109 46.04 6.70 -10.75
C LEU A 109 46.72 7.62 -9.74
N GLU A 110 47.24 7.07 -8.64
CA GLU A 110 47.99 7.86 -7.65
C GLU A 110 49.26 8.49 -8.23
N ALA A 111 50.00 7.75 -9.06
CA ALA A 111 51.21 8.24 -9.70
C ALA A 111 50.92 9.42 -10.64
N ILE A 112 49.82 9.38 -11.39
CA ILE A 112 49.36 10.49 -12.24
C ILE A 112 49.06 11.72 -11.37
N THR A 113 48.26 11.55 -10.31
CA THR A 113 47.89 12.65 -9.41
C THR A 113 49.09 13.27 -8.69
N LYS A 114 50.10 12.47 -8.34
CA LYS A 114 51.33 12.94 -7.66
C LYS A 114 52.34 13.58 -8.61
N ASN A 115 52.18 13.46 -9.93
CA ASN A 115 53.17 13.93 -10.89
C ASN A 115 53.12 15.47 -11.04
N PRO A 116 54.14 16.22 -10.59
CA PRO A 116 54.12 17.69 -10.64
C PRO A 116 54.15 18.26 -12.07
N THR A 117 54.57 17.44 -13.06
CA THR A 117 54.62 17.83 -14.47
C THR A 117 53.27 17.68 -15.18
N GLN A 118 52.37 16.87 -14.62
CA GLN A 118 51.05 16.59 -15.17
C GLN A 118 49.99 17.11 -14.18
N ARG A 119 49.31 18.21 -14.54
CA ARG A 119 48.28 18.80 -13.67
C ARG A 119 46.93 18.06 -13.75
N ILE A 120 46.95 16.73 -13.79
CA ILE A 120 45.76 15.88 -13.90
C ILE A 120 45.48 15.24 -12.54
N THR A 121 44.26 15.42 -12.03
CA THR A 121 43.80 14.68 -10.84
C THR A 121 43.12 13.39 -11.24
N ALA A 122 43.68 12.24 -10.92
CA ALA A 122 43.09 10.93 -11.21
C ALA A 122 42.56 10.25 -9.94
N THR A 123 41.32 9.76 -9.99
CA THR A 123 40.65 9.06 -8.89
C THR A 123 39.72 7.96 -9.41
N TYR A 124 39.09 7.22 -8.51
CA TYR A 124 38.15 6.15 -8.86
C TYR A 124 36.94 6.07 -7.92
N TRP A 125 35.83 5.55 -8.43
CA TRP A 125 34.69 5.05 -7.67
C TRP A 125 34.55 3.56 -7.93
N ASP A 126 34.65 2.74 -6.89
CA ASP A 126 34.38 1.30 -6.96
C ASP A 126 32.91 1.01 -6.59
N ALA A 127 32.51 -0.26 -6.68
CA ALA A 127 31.17 -0.71 -6.34
C ALA A 127 30.72 -0.26 -4.94
N VAL A 128 31.64 -0.31 -3.96
CA VAL A 128 31.36 0.08 -2.57
C VAL A 128 31.11 1.58 -2.47
N ARG A 129 31.93 2.40 -3.13
CA ARG A 129 31.75 3.85 -3.15
C ARG A 129 30.44 4.24 -3.83
N ILE A 130 30.11 3.60 -4.96
CA ILE A 130 28.84 3.82 -5.66
C ILE A 130 27.67 3.43 -4.76
N GLU A 131 27.73 2.27 -4.09
CA GLU A 131 26.69 1.84 -3.15
C GLU A 131 26.51 2.81 -1.97
N GLN A 132 27.61 3.34 -1.42
CA GLN A 132 27.55 4.36 -0.38
C GLN A 132 26.86 5.64 -0.85
N ILE A 133 27.18 6.11 -2.06
CA ILE A 133 26.54 7.29 -2.67
C ILE A 133 25.05 7.02 -2.93
N LEU A 134 24.70 5.81 -3.35
CA LEU A 134 23.32 5.42 -3.59
C LEU A 134 22.52 5.18 -2.32
N SER A 135 23.19 4.82 -1.22
CA SER A 135 22.60 4.56 0.08
C SER A 135 22.22 5.82 0.86
N SER A 136 22.06 6.97 0.20
CA SER A 136 21.47 8.17 0.79
C SER A 136 20.05 8.43 0.25
N PRO A 137 19.18 9.08 1.05
CA PRO A 137 17.78 9.32 0.68
C PRO A 137 17.60 9.91 -0.71
N ARG A 138 18.39 10.94 -1.04
CA ARG A 138 18.25 11.70 -2.28
C ARG A 138 18.68 10.91 -3.52
N GLN A 139 19.52 9.89 -3.37
CA GLN A 139 20.09 9.10 -4.44
C GLN A 139 19.42 7.72 -4.57
N TRP A 140 18.64 7.29 -3.57
CA TRP A 140 18.00 5.99 -3.57
C TRP A 140 17.05 5.75 -4.76
N ARG A 141 16.44 6.81 -5.29
CA ARG A 141 15.66 6.72 -6.55
C ARG A 141 16.46 6.09 -7.70
N LEU A 142 17.75 6.40 -7.79
CA LEU A 142 18.63 5.80 -8.78
C LEU A 142 18.91 4.33 -8.44
N ALA A 143 19.03 4.00 -7.15
CA ALA A 143 19.17 2.62 -6.73
C ALA A 143 17.96 1.77 -7.14
N GLN A 144 16.74 2.29 -7.00
CA GLN A 144 15.51 1.59 -7.41
C GLN A 144 15.40 1.44 -8.94
N ARG A 145 15.83 2.45 -9.69
CA ARG A 145 15.82 2.41 -11.16
C ARG A 145 16.81 1.42 -11.74
N PHE A 146 18.06 1.44 -11.25
CA PHE A 146 19.16 0.67 -11.83
C PHE A 146 19.38 -0.69 -11.15
N PHE A 147 18.86 -0.90 -9.94
CA PHE A 147 18.95 -2.15 -9.18
C PHE A 147 17.59 -2.55 -8.58
N PRO A 148 16.54 -2.75 -9.40
CA PRO A 148 15.17 -2.95 -8.94
C PRO A 148 14.98 -4.17 -8.03
N VAL A 149 15.78 -5.24 -8.19
CA VAL A 149 15.63 -6.46 -7.39
C VAL A 149 16.30 -6.29 -6.02
N SER A 150 17.58 -5.91 -5.99
CA SER A 150 18.31 -5.77 -4.72
C SER A 150 17.89 -4.55 -3.90
N SER A 151 17.36 -3.50 -4.54
CA SER A 151 16.77 -2.36 -3.82
C SER A 151 15.43 -2.70 -3.16
N GLN A 152 14.63 -3.59 -3.76
CA GLN A 152 13.39 -4.11 -3.16
C GLN A 152 13.68 -5.09 -2.01
N ALA A 153 14.78 -5.82 -2.08
CA ALA A 153 15.25 -6.67 -0.98
C ALA A 153 15.92 -5.89 0.16
N ALA A 154 15.96 -4.56 0.09
CA ALA A 154 16.56 -3.74 1.15
C ALA A 154 15.76 -3.84 2.46
N ASP A 155 16.48 -4.20 3.52
CA ASP A 155 16.03 -4.03 4.91
C ASP A 155 15.74 -2.56 5.21
N LEU A 156 14.99 -2.33 6.29
CA LEU A 156 14.65 -1.01 6.78
C LEU A 156 15.91 -0.13 6.91
N LYS A 157 15.96 0.96 6.15
CA LYS A 157 16.93 2.04 6.33
C LYS A 157 16.21 3.31 6.74
N VAL A 158 16.66 3.92 7.83
CA VAL A 158 16.08 5.16 8.37
C VAL A 158 17.15 6.24 8.36
N TYR A 159 16.79 7.42 7.87
CA TYR A 159 17.68 8.57 7.75
C TYR A 159 17.06 9.74 8.50
N ALA A 160 17.80 10.28 9.45
CA ALA A 160 17.42 11.51 10.14
C ALA A 160 17.33 12.68 9.16
N THR A 161 16.35 13.54 9.36
CA THR A 161 16.27 14.83 8.67
C THR A 161 16.68 15.95 9.62
N GLU A 162 16.57 17.20 9.17
CA GLU A 162 16.78 18.38 10.03
C GLU A 162 15.71 18.50 11.13
N ASN A 163 14.59 17.79 10.99
CA ASN A 163 13.50 17.74 11.96
C ASN A 163 13.63 16.49 12.87
N PRO A 164 13.58 16.64 14.21
CA PRO A 164 13.91 15.56 15.16
C PRO A 164 12.89 14.41 15.24
N ASN A 165 11.68 14.62 14.75
CA ASN A 165 10.57 13.67 14.72
C ASN A 165 10.19 13.27 13.29
N HIS A 166 11.05 13.58 12.31
CA HIS A 166 10.82 13.28 10.90
C HIS A 166 12.07 12.62 10.29
N TRP A 167 11.83 11.50 9.66
CA TRP A 167 12.83 10.68 9.00
C TRP A 167 12.43 10.43 7.55
N ILE A 168 13.42 10.09 6.74
CA ILE A 168 13.17 9.38 5.50
C ILE A 168 13.44 7.90 5.75
N ALA A 169 12.48 7.06 5.41
CA ALA A 169 12.60 5.62 5.52
C ALA A 169 12.59 4.99 4.13
N ILE A 170 13.44 3.97 3.97
CA ILE A 170 13.44 3.08 2.82
C ILE A 170 13.10 1.69 3.33
N LEU A 171 12.02 1.11 2.83
CA LEU A 171 11.57 -0.21 3.24
C LEU A 171 10.97 -0.95 2.05
N ARG A 172 11.54 -2.13 1.74
CA ARG A 172 11.09 -2.99 0.63
C ARG A 172 10.93 -2.25 -0.70
N GLY A 173 11.90 -1.39 -1.01
CA GLY A 173 11.87 -0.57 -2.22
C GLY A 173 10.82 0.54 -2.24
N ASN A 174 10.25 0.95 -1.10
CA ASN A 174 9.47 2.20 -0.98
C ASN A 174 10.33 3.28 -0.34
N TYR A 175 10.36 4.47 -0.95
CA TYR A 175 10.87 5.70 -0.35
C TYR A 175 9.70 6.42 0.35
N MET A 176 9.79 6.69 1.65
CA MET A 176 8.68 7.33 2.37
C MET A 176 9.13 8.30 3.45
N HIS A 177 8.31 9.31 3.71
CA HIS A 177 8.44 10.14 4.91
C HIS A 177 7.87 9.41 6.12
N LEU A 178 8.64 9.32 7.19
CA LEU A 178 8.19 8.76 8.46
C LEU A 178 8.19 9.89 9.49
N THR A 179 7.03 10.17 10.09
CA THR A 179 6.90 11.27 11.04
C THR A 179 6.17 10.83 12.30
N ASN A 180 6.63 11.29 13.46
CA ASN A 180 5.89 11.22 14.71
C ASN A 180 5.31 12.57 15.09
N ARG A 181 4.17 12.58 15.78
CA ARG A 181 3.61 13.83 16.32
C ARG A 181 4.52 14.49 17.35
N ILE A 182 5.06 13.74 18.31
CA ILE A 182 5.85 14.30 19.42
C ILE A 182 7.22 13.61 19.54
N GLY A 183 7.24 12.28 19.58
CA GLY A 183 8.41 11.49 19.94
C GLY A 183 9.54 11.54 18.91
N SER A 184 10.79 11.59 19.40
CA SER A 184 12.00 11.60 18.56
C SER A 184 12.62 10.20 18.38
N ARG A 185 11.85 9.13 18.60
CA ARG A 185 12.30 7.75 18.42
C ARG A 185 11.59 7.11 17.24
N ASP A 186 12.35 6.44 16.40
CA ASP A 186 11.88 5.83 15.16
C ASP A 186 11.48 4.35 15.30
N GLY A 187 11.98 3.63 16.32
CA GLY A 187 11.94 2.17 16.32
C GLY A 187 10.60 1.48 16.62
N HIS A 188 9.70 2.07 17.42
CA HIS A 188 8.65 1.29 18.10
C HIS A 188 7.51 0.81 17.19
N TYR A 189 7.24 1.53 16.12
CA TYR A 189 6.07 1.34 15.25
C TYR A 189 6.39 0.59 13.95
N PHE A 190 7.65 0.21 13.73
CA PHE A 190 8.02 -0.56 12.54
C PHE A 190 7.34 -1.92 12.41
N PRO A 191 7.04 -2.68 13.50
CA PRO A 191 6.25 -3.90 13.39
C PRO A 191 4.88 -3.67 12.71
N SER A 192 4.12 -2.68 13.20
CA SER A 192 2.84 -2.26 12.60
C SER A 192 3.01 -1.84 11.14
N ILE A 193 4.03 -1.03 10.84
CA ILE A 193 4.31 -0.60 9.46
C ILE A 193 4.60 -1.80 8.55
N ASN A 194 5.38 -2.76 9.03
CA ASN A 194 5.77 -3.95 8.27
C ASN A 194 4.58 -4.89 8.03
N GLU A 195 3.66 -5.01 8.99
CA GLU A 195 2.41 -5.75 8.80
C GLU A 195 1.50 -5.10 7.76
N ARG A 196 1.26 -3.79 7.86
CA ARG A 196 0.42 -3.09 6.87
C ARG A 196 1.03 -3.15 5.46
N LEU A 197 2.36 -3.14 5.37
CA LEU A 197 3.08 -3.39 4.12
C LEU A 197 2.78 -4.79 3.54
N ASN A 198 2.72 -5.82 4.38
CA ASN A 198 2.33 -7.17 3.92
C ASN A 198 0.91 -7.14 3.35
N ASP A 199 -0.02 -6.41 3.97
CA ASP A 199 -1.39 -6.34 3.49
C ASP A 199 -1.52 -5.60 2.17
N ILE A 200 -0.77 -4.50 1.99
CA ILE A 200 -0.65 -3.82 0.70
C ILE A 200 -0.08 -4.77 -0.37
N GLN A 201 0.90 -5.61 -0.04
CA GLN A 201 1.47 -6.59 -0.97
C GLN A 201 0.53 -7.76 -1.32
N LYS A 202 -0.48 -8.05 -0.49
CA LYS A 202 -1.50 -9.07 -0.79
C LYS A 202 -2.51 -8.62 -1.85
N LEU A 203 -2.55 -7.33 -2.18
CA LEU A 203 -3.43 -6.79 -3.21
C LEU A 203 -3.12 -7.42 -4.57
N LYS A 204 -4.12 -8.08 -5.16
CA LYS A 204 -4.03 -8.63 -6.52
C LYS A 204 -4.35 -7.52 -7.52
N LEU A 205 -3.31 -6.84 -7.99
CA LEU A 205 -3.43 -5.76 -8.97
C LEU A 205 -3.04 -6.25 -10.38
N PRO A 206 -3.63 -5.68 -11.44
CA PRO A 206 -3.22 -5.97 -12.82
C PRO A 206 -1.75 -5.64 -13.07
N GLU A 207 -1.19 -6.19 -14.15
CA GLU A 207 0.18 -5.89 -14.57
C GLU A 207 0.38 -4.38 -14.77
N GLY A 208 1.44 -3.82 -14.17
CA GLY A 208 1.71 -2.38 -14.19
C GLY A 208 0.96 -1.57 -13.13
N HIS A 209 -0.02 -2.14 -12.43
CA HIS A 209 -0.67 -1.45 -11.31
C HIS A 209 0.06 -1.72 -10.00
N PHE A 210 0.28 -0.70 -9.18
CA PHE A 210 0.95 -0.86 -7.88
C PHE A 210 0.57 0.25 -6.90
N VAL A 211 0.74 -0.01 -5.61
CA VAL A 211 0.56 0.99 -4.55
C VAL A 211 1.92 1.49 -4.09
N ARG A 212 2.07 2.81 -3.96
CA ARG A 212 3.26 3.44 -3.36
C ARG A 212 2.92 4.13 -2.06
N ILE A 213 3.72 3.84 -1.05
CA ILE A 213 3.65 4.54 0.24
C ILE A 213 4.51 5.80 0.11
N ARG A 214 3.87 6.96 0.32
CA ARG A 214 4.52 8.27 0.29
C ARG A 214 4.95 8.71 1.68
N SER A 215 4.11 8.43 2.68
CA SER A 215 4.41 8.77 4.06
C SER A 215 3.61 7.92 5.04
N VAL A 216 4.16 7.78 6.24
CA VAL A 216 3.48 7.30 7.44
C VAL A 216 3.66 8.34 8.54
N TYR A 217 2.55 8.87 9.03
CA TYR A 217 2.51 9.71 10.21
C TYR A 217 1.98 8.90 11.39
N TYR A 218 2.67 8.93 12.52
CA TYR A 218 2.25 8.27 13.75
C TYR A 218 1.88 9.31 14.82
N ASP A 219 0.61 9.33 15.20
CA ASP A 219 0.11 10.09 16.34
C ASP A 219 0.41 9.32 17.63
N ASP A 220 1.67 9.40 18.06
CA ASP A 220 2.17 8.73 19.27
C ASP A 220 1.48 9.18 20.57
N LYS A 221 0.72 10.28 20.53
CA LYS A 221 -0.12 10.72 21.65
C LYS A 221 -1.44 9.96 21.73
N ASN A 222 -2.03 9.63 20.58
CA ASN A 222 -3.37 9.02 20.51
C ASN A 222 -3.36 7.55 20.05
N GLY A 223 -2.21 7.01 19.62
CA GLY A 223 -2.07 5.61 19.20
C GLY A 223 -2.70 5.33 17.83
N GLY A 224 -2.41 6.17 16.84
CA GLY A 224 -2.97 6.02 15.50
C GLY A 224 -1.99 6.38 14.39
N PHE A 225 -2.17 5.75 13.23
CA PHE A 225 -1.40 5.99 12.02
C PHE A 225 -2.23 6.71 10.97
N THR A 226 -1.58 7.60 10.24
CA THR A 226 -2.08 8.14 8.97
C THR A 226 -1.11 7.76 7.85
N TRP A 227 -1.63 6.99 6.90
CA TRP A 227 -0.90 6.44 5.77
C TRP A 227 -1.22 7.25 4.51
N TYR A 228 -0.19 7.66 3.79
CA TYR A 228 -0.34 8.39 2.54
C TYR A 228 0.06 7.48 1.39
N LEU A 229 -0.93 7.05 0.62
CA LEU A 229 -0.76 6.06 -0.45
C LEU A 229 -1.10 6.68 -1.81
N ASP A 230 -0.34 6.28 -2.83
CA ASP A 230 -0.72 6.50 -4.22
C ASP A 230 -1.01 5.16 -4.89
N TYR A 231 -2.18 5.03 -5.49
CA TYR A 231 -2.48 3.94 -6.41
C TYR A 231 -2.03 4.34 -7.82
N MET A 232 -0.98 3.69 -8.30
CA MET A 232 -0.36 3.98 -9.59
C MET A 232 -0.89 3.02 -10.65
N HIS A 233 -1.35 3.56 -11.78
CA HIS A 233 -1.81 2.78 -12.92
C HIS A 233 -1.31 3.36 -14.26
N PRO A 234 -1.10 2.53 -15.30
CA PRO A 234 -0.77 3.03 -16.63
C PRO A 234 -1.84 4.00 -17.16
N HIS A 235 -1.45 5.05 -17.85
CA HIS A 235 -2.38 6.07 -18.36
C HIS A 235 -3.43 5.52 -19.34
N ASP A 236 -3.08 4.49 -20.10
CA ASP A 236 -3.96 3.80 -21.03
C ASP A 236 -4.89 2.78 -20.37
N GLN A 237 -4.72 2.52 -19.06
CA GLN A 237 -5.52 1.58 -18.29
C GLN A 237 -6.28 2.31 -17.19
N PRO A 238 -7.61 2.16 -17.07
CA PRO A 238 -8.36 2.78 -15.99
C PRO A 238 -7.99 2.14 -14.65
N SER A 239 -8.19 2.87 -13.55
CA SER A 239 -8.07 2.30 -12.21
C SER A 239 -9.08 1.16 -12.03
N VAL A 240 -8.59 -0.02 -11.67
CA VAL A 240 -9.44 -1.21 -11.45
C VAL A 240 -9.99 -1.24 -10.02
N VAL A 241 -9.31 -0.58 -9.09
CA VAL A 241 -9.71 -0.45 -7.69
C VAL A 241 -9.86 1.04 -7.40
N SER A 242 -11.03 1.45 -6.91
CA SER A 242 -11.26 2.84 -6.50
C SER A 242 -10.53 3.18 -5.21
N THR A 243 -10.33 4.47 -4.95
CA THR A 243 -9.69 4.91 -3.70
C THR A 243 -10.47 4.44 -2.46
N ALA A 244 -11.80 4.48 -2.50
CA ALA A 244 -12.68 4.01 -1.42
C ALA A 244 -12.55 2.49 -1.17
N GLN A 245 -12.53 1.69 -2.23
CA GLN A 245 -12.34 0.23 -2.10
C GLN A 245 -10.97 -0.12 -1.52
N LEU A 246 -9.91 0.59 -1.92
CA LEU A 246 -8.57 0.37 -1.38
C LEU A 246 -8.52 0.71 0.11
N LYS A 247 -9.10 1.85 0.51
CA LYS A 247 -9.21 2.25 1.92
C LYS A 247 -9.96 1.20 2.75
N ARG A 248 -11.09 0.71 2.25
CA ARG A 248 -11.87 -0.34 2.91
C ARG A 248 -11.07 -1.63 3.08
N PHE A 249 -10.38 -2.08 2.03
CA PHE A 249 -9.55 -3.29 2.08
C PHE A 249 -8.45 -3.17 3.14
N LEU A 250 -7.84 -1.99 3.28
CA LEU A 250 -6.78 -1.74 4.25
C LEU A 250 -7.29 -1.47 5.68
N GLY A 251 -8.61 -1.44 5.89
CA GLY A 251 -9.21 -1.23 7.22
C GLY A 251 -9.21 0.23 7.68
N ASP A 252 -9.41 1.18 6.76
CA ASP A 252 -9.50 2.60 7.09
C ASP A 252 -10.53 2.90 8.20
N GLY A 253 -10.08 3.63 9.23
CA GLY A 253 -10.89 4.03 10.37
C GLY A 253 -11.00 2.97 11.47
N TYR A 254 -10.39 1.78 11.31
CA TYR A 254 -10.47 0.70 12.28
C TYR A 254 -9.18 0.53 13.08
N ALA A 255 -9.35 0.02 14.30
CA ALA A 255 -8.26 -0.58 15.05
C ALA A 255 -8.02 -1.98 14.48
N LEU A 256 -6.80 -2.27 14.08
CA LEU A 256 -6.45 -3.56 13.46
C LEU A 256 -5.86 -4.52 14.51
N GLU A 257 -5.29 -5.65 14.07
CA GLU A 257 -4.81 -6.73 14.97
C GLU A 257 -3.75 -6.27 15.97
N ASP A 258 -3.00 -5.21 15.66
CA ASP A 258 -2.01 -4.59 16.54
C ASP A 258 -2.61 -3.61 17.57
N GLY A 259 -3.94 -3.44 17.55
CA GLY A 259 -4.69 -2.53 18.41
C GLY A 259 -4.53 -1.06 18.06
N GLN A 260 -3.91 -0.72 16.93
CA GLN A 260 -3.67 0.66 16.50
C GLN A 260 -4.74 1.10 15.51
N LEU A 261 -5.16 2.37 15.59
CA LEU A 261 -6.08 2.96 14.62
C LEU A 261 -5.32 3.30 13.32
N HIS A 262 -5.84 2.89 12.17
CA HIS A 262 -5.26 3.20 10.87
C HIS A 262 -6.18 4.06 10.01
N SER A 263 -5.68 5.20 9.56
CA SER A 263 -6.30 6.01 8.50
C SER A 263 -5.44 6.02 7.24
N PHE A 264 -6.08 6.02 6.08
CA PHE A 264 -5.46 5.96 4.77
C PHE A 264 -5.95 7.12 3.89
N ASP A 265 -5.03 8.03 3.57
CA ASP A 265 -5.20 9.02 2.52
C ASP A 265 -4.67 8.44 1.21
N VAL A 266 -5.59 8.10 0.30
CA VAL A 266 -5.28 7.48 -0.99
C VAL A 266 -5.53 8.47 -2.14
N ILE A 267 -4.62 8.53 -3.11
CA ILE A 267 -4.79 9.22 -4.38
C ILE A 267 -4.55 8.23 -5.53
N SER A 268 -5.46 8.18 -6.50
CA SER A 268 -5.24 7.45 -7.76
C SER A 268 -4.44 8.31 -8.74
N ARG A 269 -3.42 7.73 -9.39
CA ARG A 269 -2.53 8.42 -10.33
C ARG A 269 -2.26 7.57 -11.56
N SER A 270 -2.52 8.16 -12.72
CA SER A 270 -2.04 7.62 -13.99
C SER A 270 -0.57 7.95 -14.21
N TYR A 271 0.16 7.05 -14.87
CA TYR A 271 1.55 7.28 -15.26
C TYR A 271 1.85 6.78 -16.68
N LEU A 272 2.91 7.32 -17.28
CA LEU A 272 3.40 6.93 -18.61
C LEU A 272 4.73 6.18 -18.47
N PRO A 273 4.76 4.83 -18.57
CA PRO A 273 5.96 4.04 -18.28
C PRO A 273 7.20 4.42 -19.08
N PHE A 274 7.00 4.88 -20.32
CA PHE A 274 8.07 5.21 -21.27
C PHE A 274 8.47 6.69 -21.27
N SER A 275 7.88 7.49 -20.38
CA SER A 275 8.26 8.90 -20.23
C SER A 275 9.65 8.99 -19.59
N ASP A 276 10.50 9.86 -20.12
CA ASP A 276 11.78 10.21 -19.50
C ASP A 276 11.60 10.92 -18.14
N HIS A 277 10.40 11.45 -17.90
CA HIS A 277 9.96 12.04 -16.64
C HIS A 277 9.34 11.03 -15.66
N TYR A 278 9.17 9.76 -16.06
CA TYR A 278 8.56 8.76 -15.20
C TYR A 278 9.53 8.25 -14.14
N ASP A 279 9.13 8.40 -12.89
CA ASP A 279 9.76 7.80 -11.72
C ASP A 279 8.65 7.45 -10.72
N PRO A 280 8.55 6.20 -10.22
CA PRO A 280 7.57 5.83 -9.19
C PRO A 280 7.66 6.72 -7.94
N ASP A 281 8.84 7.26 -7.64
CA ASP A 281 9.15 8.12 -6.51
C ASP A 281 9.54 9.54 -6.94
N HIS A 282 8.95 10.01 -8.05
CA HIS A 282 9.16 11.37 -8.53
C HIS A 282 8.84 12.43 -7.47
N TYR A 283 9.70 13.46 -7.35
CA TYR A 283 9.62 14.47 -6.28
C TYR A 283 8.29 15.21 -6.22
N GLN A 284 7.56 15.32 -7.34
CA GLN A 284 6.25 15.97 -7.41
C GLN A 284 5.17 15.24 -6.60
N TYR A 285 5.37 13.94 -6.30
CA TYR A 285 4.45 13.18 -5.43
C TYR A 285 4.68 13.45 -3.95
N TYR A 286 5.76 14.16 -3.58
CA TYR A 286 6.16 14.41 -2.21
C TYR A 286 6.15 15.90 -1.87
N GLN A 287 6.82 16.73 -2.67
CA GLN A 287 7.05 18.14 -2.35
C GLN A 287 5.78 18.95 -2.01
N PRO A 288 4.66 18.80 -2.73
CA PRO A 288 3.44 19.54 -2.41
C PRO A 288 2.82 19.15 -1.05
N TYR A 289 3.14 17.95 -0.55
CA TYR A 289 2.45 17.32 0.58
C TYR A 289 3.30 17.17 1.83
N VAL A 290 4.54 17.67 1.84
CA VAL A 290 5.46 17.54 2.99
C VAL A 290 4.83 18.07 4.27
N ARG A 291 4.09 19.18 4.20
CA ARG A 291 3.40 19.74 5.36
C ARG A 291 2.38 18.76 5.93
N GLN A 292 1.56 18.17 5.08
CA GLN A 292 0.52 17.21 5.43
C GLN A 292 1.15 15.95 6.07
N PHE A 293 2.22 15.43 5.46
CA PHE A 293 3.02 14.33 6.00
C PHE A 293 3.59 14.62 7.39
N LEU A 294 3.98 15.87 7.65
CA LEU A 294 4.53 16.27 8.94
C LEU A 294 3.49 16.40 10.05
N TYR A 295 2.24 16.71 9.69
CA TYR A 295 1.19 17.04 10.65
C TYR A 295 0.03 16.04 10.68
N GLY A 296 0.07 14.96 9.90
CA GLY A 296 -1.00 13.97 9.89
C GLY A 296 -2.31 14.52 9.29
N GLN A 297 -2.23 15.42 8.31
CA GLN A 297 -3.39 16.04 7.67
C GLN A 297 -3.66 15.42 6.30
N ASP A 298 -4.92 15.36 5.86
CA ASP A 298 -5.25 14.93 4.50
C ASP A 298 -4.56 15.80 3.44
N ARG A 299 -4.13 15.17 2.34
CA ARG A 299 -3.55 15.89 1.20
C ARG A 299 -4.57 16.77 0.50
N ASP A 300 -4.10 17.94 0.08
CA ASP A 300 -4.89 18.86 -0.74
C ASP A 300 -5.13 18.26 -2.12
N LEU A 301 -6.37 17.85 -2.38
CA LEU A 301 -6.77 17.24 -3.64
C LEU A 301 -7.14 18.28 -4.71
N SER A 302 -6.83 17.97 -5.97
CA SER A 302 -7.39 18.65 -7.13
C SER A 302 -8.91 18.44 -7.23
N PHE A 303 -9.60 19.23 -8.05
CA PHE A 303 -11.03 19.05 -8.29
C PHE A 303 -11.36 17.64 -8.78
N GLU A 304 -10.63 17.13 -9.77
CA GLU A 304 -10.82 15.78 -10.32
C GLU A 304 -10.62 14.68 -9.27
N GLN A 305 -9.63 14.84 -8.40
CA GLN A 305 -9.36 13.89 -7.31
C GLN A 305 -10.45 13.93 -6.23
N ARG A 306 -11.03 15.09 -5.95
CA ARG A 306 -12.18 15.21 -5.04
C ARG A 306 -13.40 14.52 -5.63
N GLU A 307 -13.70 14.78 -6.89
CA GLU A 307 -14.82 14.16 -7.60
C GLU A 307 -14.68 12.63 -7.63
N GLU A 308 -13.48 12.09 -7.96
CA GLU A 308 -13.23 10.65 -7.89
C GLU A 308 -13.46 10.10 -6.49
N ARG A 309 -12.92 10.76 -5.45
CA ARG A 309 -13.07 10.31 -4.06
C ARG A 309 -14.53 10.28 -3.63
N TYR A 310 -15.30 11.34 -3.93
CA TYR A 310 -16.72 11.39 -3.59
C TYR A 310 -17.54 10.36 -4.37
N ALA A 311 -17.31 10.24 -5.68
CA ALA A 311 -18.02 9.26 -6.51
C ALA A 311 -17.70 7.82 -6.08
N ALA A 312 -16.43 7.52 -5.79
CA ALA A 312 -15.99 6.22 -5.30
C ALA A 312 -16.62 5.85 -3.96
N GLN A 313 -16.69 6.81 -3.02
CA GLN A 313 -17.32 6.61 -1.72
C GLN A 313 -18.83 6.36 -1.88
N ALA A 314 -19.53 7.17 -2.67
CA ALA A 314 -20.96 7.00 -2.90
C ALA A 314 -21.29 5.66 -3.59
N ALA A 315 -20.48 5.26 -4.59
CA ALA A 315 -20.65 3.98 -5.27
C ALA A 315 -20.42 2.79 -4.34
N LEU A 316 -19.44 2.88 -3.43
CA LEU A 316 -19.16 1.85 -2.43
C LEU A 316 -20.31 1.72 -1.42
N GLU A 317 -20.88 2.84 -0.98
CA GLU A 317 -22.04 2.85 -0.09
C GLU A 317 -23.28 2.24 -0.75
N GLU A 318 -23.53 2.55 -2.03
CA GLU A 318 -24.62 1.95 -2.80
C GLU A 318 -24.42 0.43 -3.02
N GLU A 319 -23.18 0.01 -3.29
CA GLU A 319 -22.81 -1.40 -3.40
C GLU A 319 -23.03 -2.14 -2.07
N ASP A 320 -22.66 -1.52 -0.95
CA ASP A 320 -22.89 -2.05 0.40
C ASP A 320 -24.35 -2.21 0.74
N GLU A 321 -25.17 -1.19 0.45
CA GLU A 321 -26.60 -1.23 0.72
C GLU A 321 -27.27 -2.36 -0.08
N LYS A 322 -26.97 -2.46 -1.38
CA LYS A 322 -27.46 -3.55 -2.24
C LYS A 322 -27.02 -4.93 -1.74
N THR A 323 -25.74 -5.08 -1.43
CA THR A 323 -25.17 -6.36 -0.99
C THR A 323 -25.70 -6.76 0.39
N SER A 324 -25.93 -5.80 1.29
CA SER A 324 -26.42 -6.06 2.64
C SER A 324 -27.84 -6.64 2.66
N SER A 325 -28.68 -6.27 1.68
CA SER A 325 -30.10 -6.61 1.66
C SER A 325 -30.43 -7.79 0.73
N SER A 326 -29.72 -7.96 -0.39
CA SER A 326 -30.11 -8.92 -1.43
C SER A 326 -30.26 -10.38 -0.93
N ASP A 327 -29.31 -10.86 -0.12
CA ASP A 327 -29.33 -12.24 0.39
C ASP A 327 -30.34 -12.43 1.52
N TYR A 328 -30.60 -11.37 2.28
CA TYR A 328 -31.64 -11.35 3.30
C TYR A 328 -33.03 -11.37 2.67
N ASP A 329 -33.27 -10.54 1.66
CA ASP A 329 -34.54 -10.48 0.93
C ASP A 329 -34.83 -11.82 0.25
N ALA A 330 -33.82 -12.43 -0.39
CA ALA A 330 -33.94 -13.76 -1.00
C ALA A 330 -34.29 -14.87 0.01
N LEU A 331 -33.77 -14.78 1.24
CA LEU A 331 -34.12 -15.69 2.33
C LEU A 331 -35.58 -15.51 2.75
N VAL A 332 -36.00 -14.27 3.01
CA VAL A 332 -37.37 -13.95 3.44
C VAL A 332 -38.39 -14.38 2.37
N GLU A 333 -38.11 -14.08 1.10
CA GLU A 333 -38.94 -14.51 -0.03
C GLU A 333 -39.03 -16.04 -0.11
N SER A 334 -37.89 -16.74 -0.02
CA SER A 334 -37.87 -18.21 -0.10
C SER A 334 -38.61 -18.86 1.07
N MET A 335 -38.53 -18.27 2.27
CA MET A 335 -39.30 -18.72 3.44
C MET A 335 -40.81 -18.46 3.25
N GLY A 336 -41.18 -17.31 2.67
CA GLY A 336 -42.57 -16.94 2.39
C GLY A 336 -43.27 -17.81 1.33
N CYS A 337 -42.50 -18.49 0.47
CA CYS A 337 -43.02 -19.43 -0.51
C CYS A 337 -43.42 -20.80 0.07
N LEU A 338 -43.03 -21.10 1.32
CA LEU A 338 -43.34 -22.37 1.97
C LEU A 338 -44.78 -22.39 2.47
N LYS A 339 -45.52 -23.48 2.21
CA LYS A 339 -46.90 -23.63 2.71
C LYS A 339 -46.99 -23.88 4.22
N CYS A 340 -45.93 -24.42 4.82
CA CYS A 340 -45.92 -24.81 6.22
C CYS A 340 -45.62 -23.65 7.19
N VAL A 341 -45.17 -22.49 6.69
CA VAL A 341 -44.74 -21.36 7.52
C VAL A 341 -45.06 -20.02 6.86
N SER A 342 -45.32 -19.02 7.67
CA SER A 342 -45.45 -17.62 7.25
C SER A 342 -44.52 -16.73 8.06
N VAL A 343 -43.86 -15.78 7.40
CA VAL A 343 -42.99 -14.80 8.07
C VAL A 343 -43.85 -13.68 8.63
N VAL A 344 -43.94 -13.57 9.95
CA VAL A 344 -44.71 -12.54 10.65
C VAL A 344 -43.93 -11.24 10.76
N ARG A 345 -42.64 -11.36 11.10
CA ARG A 345 -41.71 -10.25 11.22
C ARG A 345 -40.31 -10.75 10.92
N SER A 346 -39.46 -9.88 10.40
CA SER A 346 -38.06 -10.20 10.17
C SER A 346 -37.20 -8.97 10.41
N SER A 347 -35.93 -9.18 10.73
CA SER A 347 -34.92 -8.14 10.87
C SER A 347 -33.58 -8.67 10.36
N ASN A 348 -32.90 -7.88 9.52
CA ASN A 348 -31.55 -8.19 9.06
C ASN A 348 -30.52 -7.79 10.13
N ALA A 349 -29.34 -8.40 10.06
CA ALA A 349 -28.19 -7.99 10.84
C ALA A 349 -27.82 -6.53 10.51
N GLN A 350 -27.45 -5.75 11.53
CA GLN A 350 -27.18 -4.31 11.44
C GLN A 350 -25.69 -3.96 11.64
N LEU A 351 -24.79 -4.87 11.24
CA LEU A 351 -23.34 -4.80 11.49
C LEU A 351 -22.71 -3.48 11.04
N GLU A 352 -23.22 -2.89 9.97
CA GLU A 352 -22.70 -1.69 9.33
C GLU A 352 -22.75 -0.46 10.24
N TYR A 353 -23.65 -0.48 11.22
CA TYR A 353 -23.88 0.65 12.12
C TYR A 353 -23.09 0.55 13.42
N LEU A 354 -22.39 -0.56 13.68
CA LEU A 354 -21.69 -0.81 14.94
C LEU A 354 -20.67 0.30 15.27
N ASP A 355 -20.01 0.82 14.24
CA ASP A 355 -19.03 1.91 14.36
C ASP A 355 -19.65 3.25 14.74
N ARG A 356 -20.96 3.45 14.58
CA ARG A 356 -21.64 4.70 14.94
C ARG A 356 -21.90 4.82 16.45
N PHE A 357 -21.85 3.72 17.18
CA PHE A 357 -22.15 3.68 18.63
C PHE A 357 -20.96 4.09 19.50
N ASN A 358 -19.74 4.15 18.96
CA ASN A 358 -18.51 4.40 19.73
C ASN A 358 -18.33 5.87 20.15
N LEU A 359 -18.94 6.82 19.45
CA LEU A 359 -18.71 8.26 19.60
C LEU A 359 -19.89 8.99 20.26
N VAL A 360 -21.02 8.30 20.46
CA VAL A 360 -22.25 8.93 20.93
C VAL A 360 -22.52 8.50 22.38
N ARG A 361 -22.72 9.49 23.26
CA ARG A 361 -23.04 9.27 24.68
C ARG A 361 -24.47 8.81 24.91
N ASP A 362 -25.40 9.17 24.02
CA ASP A 362 -26.80 8.78 24.07
C ASP A 362 -27.17 8.04 22.78
N TRP A 363 -27.57 6.78 22.92
CA TRP A 363 -27.91 5.94 21.77
C TRP A 363 -29.36 6.13 21.31
N SER A 364 -30.23 6.79 22.10
CA SER A 364 -31.64 6.98 21.74
C SER A 364 -31.80 7.74 20.42
N ASP A 365 -31.11 8.88 20.26
CA ASP A 365 -31.12 9.66 19.01
C ASP A 365 -30.57 8.83 17.83
N LEU A 366 -29.53 8.04 18.09
CA LEU A 366 -28.90 7.19 17.07
C LEU A 366 -29.83 6.05 16.61
N PHE A 367 -30.60 5.44 17.52
CA PHE A 367 -31.58 4.40 17.16
C PHE A 367 -32.72 4.97 16.30
N GLU A 368 -33.18 6.19 16.59
CA GLU A 368 -34.20 6.88 15.79
C GLU A 368 -33.69 7.26 14.40
N ASP A 369 -32.51 7.89 14.33
CA ASP A 369 -31.91 8.35 13.06
C ASP A 369 -31.58 7.19 12.12
N LEU A 370 -30.99 6.11 12.66
CA LEU A 370 -30.63 4.92 11.88
C LEU A 370 -31.80 3.96 11.65
N LYS A 371 -32.97 4.24 12.24
CA LYS A 371 -34.16 3.37 12.23
C LYS A 371 -33.82 1.94 12.64
N ILE A 372 -32.94 1.79 13.63
CA ILE A 372 -32.55 0.48 14.15
C ILE A 372 -33.65 -0.01 15.08
N HIS A 373 -34.45 -0.96 14.60
CA HIS A 373 -35.58 -1.54 15.34
C HIS A 373 -35.20 -2.76 16.19
N SER A 374 -33.93 -3.19 16.15
CA SER A 374 -33.39 -4.31 16.94
C SER A 374 -31.89 -4.14 17.16
N ASP A 375 -31.41 -4.49 18.35
CA ASP A 375 -30.00 -4.53 18.78
C ASP A 375 -29.18 -5.69 18.16
N ARG A 376 -29.60 -6.17 16.99
CA ARG A 376 -29.08 -7.38 16.35
C ARG A 376 -28.02 -7.03 15.31
N PHE A 377 -26.80 -6.82 15.76
CA PHE A 377 -25.68 -6.48 14.87
C PHE A 377 -25.15 -7.67 14.06
N PHE A 378 -25.09 -8.86 14.67
CA PHE A 378 -24.42 -10.03 14.09
C PHE A 378 -25.38 -11.18 13.73
N SER A 379 -26.69 -10.93 13.81
CA SER A 379 -27.69 -11.98 13.63
C SER A 379 -28.87 -11.50 12.81
N VAL A 380 -29.33 -12.35 11.90
CA VAL A 380 -30.62 -12.22 11.23
C VAL A 380 -31.68 -12.89 12.11
N TRP A 381 -32.87 -12.28 12.18
CA TRP A 381 -33.96 -12.78 13.01
C TRP A 381 -35.27 -12.83 12.23
N LEU A 382 -36.00 -13.93 12.36
CA LEU A 382 -37.32 -14.12 11.79
C LEU A 382 -38.28 -14.61 12.87
N LEU A 383 -39.45 -13.98 12.95
CA LEU A 383 -40.61 -14.48 13.68
C LEU A 383 -41.52 -15.20 12.68
N LEU A 384 -41.77 -16.47 12.94
CA LEU A 384 -42.42 -17.40 12.04
C LEU A 384 -43.70 -17.91 12.68
N ARG A 385 -44.79 -17.92 11.92
CA ARG A 385 -46.04 -18.59 12.26
C ARG A 385 -46.13 -19.87 11.46
N VAL A 386 -46.16 -21.00 12.16
CA VAL A 386 -46.08 -22.34 11.59
C VAL A 386 -47.48 -22.93 11.49
N ALA A 387 -47.90 -23.29 10.27
CA ALA A 387 -49.19 -23.92 10.00
C ALA A 387 -49.12 -25.45 10.03
N ASP A 388 -47.95 -26.01 9.72
CA ASP A 388 -47.68 -27.45 9.78
C ASP A 388 -46.34 -27.69 10.48
N GLU A 389 -46.41 -28.10 11.75
CA GLU A 389 -45.24 -28.30 12.59
C GLU A 389 -44.35 -29.46 12.10
N ALA A 390 -44.93 -30.52 11.51
CA ALA A 390 -44.18 -31.67 11.03
C ALA A 390 -43.38 -31.31 9.78
N ALA A 391 -44.02 -30.65 8.81
CA ALA A 391 -43.34 -30.16 7.61
C ALA A 391 -42.29 -29.09 7.96
N PHE A 392 -42.58 -28.20 8.90
CA PHE A 392 -41.62 -27.20 9.37
C PHE A 392 -40.39 -27.83 10.03
N LYS A 393 -40.57 -28.78 10.97
CA LYS A 393 -39.45 -29.49 11.59
C LYS A 393 -38.61 -30.26 10.57
N LYS A 394 -39.24 -30.83 9.52
CA LYS A 394 -38.52 -31.47 8.42
C LYS A 394 -37.72 -30.45 7.60
N MET A 395 -38.27 -29.27 7.29
CA MET A 395 -37.52 -28.21 6.62
C MET A 395 -36.29 -27.79 7.44
N MET A 396 -36.45 -27.64 8.75
CA MET A 396 -35.34 -27.26 9.64
C MET A 396 -34.16 -28.24 9.59
N THR A 397 -34.35 -29.51 9.23
CA THR A 397 -33.23 -30.47 9.08
C THR A 397 -32.39 -30.26 7.82
N TYR A 398 -32.87 -29.46 6.86
CA TYR A 398 -32.10 -29.12 5.65
C TYR A 398 -31.15 -27.94 5.91
N LEU A 399 -31.42 -27.14 6.96
CA LEU A 399 -30.63 -25.95 7.22
C LEU A 399 -29.22 -26.33 7.69
N PRO A 400 -28.16 -25.83 7.01
CA PRO A 400 -26.79 -26.13 7.40
C PRO A 400 -26.45 -25.41 8.70
N GLN A 401 -25.66 -26.05 9.56
CA GLN A 401 -25.10 -25.47 10.77
C GLN A 401 -23.68 -26.03 11.01
N GLY A 402 -22.81 -25.22 11.61
CA GLY A 402 -21.43 -25.58 11.96
C GLY A 402 -20.94 -24.82 13.20
N PHE A 403 -19.62 -24.80 13.41
CA PHE A 403 -19.01 -24.09 14.55
C PHE A 403 -19.11 -22.57 14.40
N SER A 404 -18.77 -22.04 13.23
CA SER A 404 -18.72 -20.59 12.96
C SER A 404 -20.01 -19.99 12.40
N HIS A 405 -20.98 -20.84 12.03
CA HIS A 405 -22.27 -20.45 11.46
C HIS A 405 -23.36 -21.25 12.15
N THR A 406 -24.23 -20.59 12.92
CA THR A 406 -25.23 -21.27 13.75
C THR A 406 -26.63 -20.72 13.50
N PHE A 407 -27.64 -21.55 13.70
CA PHE A 407 -29.00 -21.06 13.88
C PHE A 407 -29.55 -21.54 15.21
N ARG A 408 -30.48 -20.77 15.76
CA ARG A 408 -31.23 -21.10 16.97
C ARG A 408 -32.70 -20.96 16.68
N LEU A 409 -33.44 -22.02 16.96
CA LEU A 409 -34.89 -22.04 16.90
C LEU A 409 -35.45 -21.99 18.33
N THR A 410 -36.42 -21.11 18.57
CA THR A 410 -37.05 -20.94 19.89
C THR A 410 -38.56 -20.92 19.72
N LYS A 411 -39.30 -21.74 20.49
CA LYS A 411 -40.77 -21.69 20.51
C LYS A 411 -41.20 -20.52 21.38
N VAL A 412 -42.11 -19.69 20.88
CA VAL A 412 -42.62 -18.51 21.58
C VAL A 412 -43.96 -18.84 22.21
N HIS A 413 -44.13 -18.47 23.48
CA HIS A 413 -45.41 -18.52 24.18
C HIS A 413 -45.90 -17.08 24.40
N VAL A 414 -47.03 -16.73 23.78
CA VAL A 414 -47.61 -15.39 23.86
C VAL A 414 -48.73 -15.38 24.89
N TYR A 415 -48.74 -14.38 25.76
CA TYR A 415 -49.83 -14.12 26.70
C TYR A 415 -50.50 -12.80 26.32
N LEU A 416 -51.84 -12.81 26.23
CA LEU A 416 -52.66 -11.66 25.89
C LEU A 416 -53.24 -11.02 27.15
N PRO A 417 -53.53 -9.70 27.16
CA PRO A 417 -54.20 -9.05 28.27
C PRO A 417 -55.58 -9.68 28.53
N ALA A 418 -55.87 -9.94 29.80
CA ALA A 418 -57.15 -10.44 30.30
C ALA A 418 -57.73 -9.44 31.33
N ASP A 419 -58.95 -9.70 31.81
CA ASP A 419 -59.59 -8.89 32.84
C ASP A 419 -58.77 -8.82 34.14
N ASP A 420 -59.00 -7.78 34.94
CA ASP A 420 -58.36 -7.52 36.23
C ASP A 420 -56.82 -7.38 36.19
N ASP A 421 -56.26 -6.72 35.17
CA ASP A 421 -54.81 -6.55 34.99
C ASP A 421 -54.03 -7.89 34.94
N LYS A 422 -54.68 -8.96 34.46
CA LYS A 422 -54.06 -10.28 34.28
C LYS A 422 -53.73 -10.55 32.82
N SER A 423 -53.10 -11.69 32.58
CA SER A 423 -52.78 -12.18 31.23
C SER A 423 -53.17 -13.65 31.07
N GLU A 424 -53.64 -14.03 29.90
CA GLU A 424 -54.00 -15.41 29.55
C GLU A 424 -53.19 -15.91 28.34
N PRO A 425 -52.87 -17.21 28.24
CA PRO A 425 -52.12 -17.73 27.11
C PRO A 425 -52.92 -17.57 25.81
N SER A 426 -52.27 -17.09 24.76
CA SER A 426 -52.84 -17.05 23.42
C SER A 426 -53.15 -18.47 22.93
N GLU A 427 -54.32 -18.68 22.31
CA GLU A 427 -54.63 -19.95 21.63
C GLU A 427 -53.78 -20.14 20.35
N ASP A 428 -53.21 -19.05 19.84
CA ASP A 428 -52.38 -18.97 18.65
C ASP A 428 -50.93 -19.40 18.99
N ASN A 429 -50.69 -20.72 19.01
CA ASN A 429 -49.57 -21.33 19.76
C ASN A 429 -48.34 -21.78 18.96
N ASP A 430 -48.34 -21.63 17.64
CA ASP A 430 -47.25 -22.14 16.78
C ASP A 430 -46.40 -21.00 16.21
N LEU A 431 -45.93 -20.14 17.11
CA LEU A 431 -44.94 -19.11 16.82
C LEU A 431 -43.52 -19.59 17.17
N PHE A 432 -42.59 -19.34 16.25
CA PHE A 432 -41.19 -19.68 16.41
C PHE A 432 -40.30 -18.50 16.05
N GLU A 433 -39.25 -18.28 16.82
CA GLU A 433 -38.16 -17.39 16.48
C GLU A 433 -37.00 -18.18 15.90
N LEU A 434 -36.59 -17.81 14.68
CA LEU A 434 -35.38 -18.29 14.05
C LEU A 434 -34.32 -17.18 14.10
N THR A 435 -33.24 -17.42 14.83
CA THR A 435 -32.06 -16.55 14.85
C THR A 435 -30.95 -17.23 14.06
N ILE A 436 -30.38 -16.54 13.08
CA ILE A 436 -29.27 -16.99 12.24
C ILE A 436 -28.08 -16.11 12.58
N SER A 437 -26.98 -16.70 13.03
CA SER A 437 -25.81 -15.97 13.55
C SER A 437 -24.50 -16.48 12.97
N VAL A 438 -23.54 -15.58 12.87
CA VAL A 438 -22.14 -15.88 12.57
C VAL A 438 -21.30 -15.60 13.81
N ASP A 439 -20.31 -16.45 14.07
CA ASP A 439 -19.39 -16.26 15.19
C ASP A 439 -18.59 -14.96 15.02
N THR A 440 -18.43 -14.20 16.09
CA THR A 440 -17.69 -12.94 16.10
C THR A 440 -16.19 -13.14 15.94
N ASP A 441 -15.65 -14.30 16.30
CA ASP A 441 -14.20 -14.59 16.22
C ASP A 441 -13.68 -14.64 14.78
N ILE A 442 -14.57 -14.80 13.79
CA ILE A 442 -14.22 -14.81 12.36
C ILE A 442 -14.51 -13.46 11.67
N ILE A 443 -14.84 -12.42 12.45
CA ILE A 443 -15.19 -11.10 11.95
C ILE A 443 -14.05 -10.12 12.26
N GLU A 444 -13.14 -9.95 11.31
CA GLU A 444 -12.05 -8.98 11.40
C GLU A 444 -12.50 -7.55 11.07
N THR A 445 -13.44 -7.41 10.13
CA THR A 445 -13.98 -6.10 9.69
C THR A 445 -15.48 -6.21 9.41
N LYS A 446 -16.20 -5.07 9.39
CA LYS A 446 -17.64 -5.05 9.02
C LYS A 446 -17.89 -5.65 7.63
N ALA A 447 -16.96 -5.45 6.70
CA ALA A 447 -17.04 -5.99 5.35
C ALA A 447 -16.95 -7.52 5.34
N ILE A 448 -15.96 -8.07 6.06
CA ILE A 448 -15.80 -9.52 6.21
C ILE A 448 -17.01 -10.12 6.92
N GLY A 449 -17.47 -9.50 8.01
CA GLY A 449 -18.66 -9.95 8.73
C GLY A 449 -19.90 -9.99 7.85
N ARG A 450 -20.17 -8.93 7.06
CA ARG A 450 -21.28 -8.93 6.10
C ARG A 450 -21.15 -10.03 5.06
N ALA A 451 -19.96 -10.22 4.49
CA ALA A 451 -19.72 -11.29 3.53
C ALA A 451 -19.97 -12.69 4.12
N GLN A 452 -19.59 -12.91 5.39
CA GLN A 452 -19.84 -14.17 6.10
C GLN A 452 -21.34 -14.40 6.37
N ILE A 453 -22.06 -13.38 6.82
CA ILE A 453 -23.52 -13.43 7.02
C ILE A 453 -24.19 -13.77 5.70
N ASN A 454 -23.91 -13.01 4.64
CA ASN A 454 -24.49 -13.21 3.31
C ASN A 454 -24.20 -14.61 2.74
N SER A 455 -22.96 -15.09 2.87
CA SER A 455 -22.59 -16.46 2.48
C SER A 455 -23.43 -17.51 3.20
N TYR A 456 -23.70 -17.31 4.49
CA TYR A 456 -24.54 -18.22 5.25
C TYR A 456 -26.02 -18.12 4.87
N LEU A 457 -26.55 -16.92 4.67
CA LEU A 457 -27.92 -16.70 4.17
C LEU A 457 -28.14 -17.37 2.81
N LYS A 458 -27.16 -17.30 1.89
CA LYS A 458 -27.22 -18.03 0.60
C LYS A 458 -27.34 -19.54 0.79
N LYS A 459 -26.56 -20.12 1.71
CA LYS A 459 -26.61 -21.56 2.00
C LYS A 459 -27.97 -21.99 2.56
N ILE A 460 -28.51 -21.22 3.52
CA ILE A 460 -29.84 -21.44 4.10
C ILE A 460 -30.92 -21.32 3.02
N THR A 461 -30.86 -20.26 2.20
CA THR A 461 -31.81 -20.03 1.10
C THR A 461 -31.80 -21.18 0.10
N THR A 462 -30.62 -21.69 -0.24
CA THR A 462 -30.47 -22.85 -1.15
C THR A 462 -31.10 -24.11 -0.53
N ALA A 463 -30.87 -24.36 0.76
CA ALA A 463 -31.47 -25.50 1.47
C ALA A 463 -33.00 -25.42 1.53
N ILE A 464 -33.56 -24.22 1.77
CA ILE A 464 -35.02 -23.99 1.75
C ILE A 464 -35.59 -24.28 0.36
N ARG A 465 -34.94 -23.77 -0.70
CA ARG A 465 -35.38 -24.01 -2.08
C ARG A 465 -35.30 -25.48 -2.47
N GLN A 466 -34.28 -26.20 -1.99
CA GLN A 466 -34.18 -27.64 -2.18
C GLN A 466 -35.37 -28.36 -1.53
N PHE A 467 -35.67 -28.08 -0.25
CA PHE A 467 -36.82 -28.64 0.44
C PHE A 467 -38.14 -28.35 -0.32
N ALA A 468 -38.32 -27.11 -0.77
CA ALA A 468 -39.50 -26.70 -1.54
C ALA A 468 -39.63 -27.39 -2.91
N SER A 469 -38.53 -27.90 -3.48
CA SER A 469 -38.56 -28.68 -4.73
C SER A 469 -38.90 -30.16 -4.52
N GLU A 470 -38.67 -30.67 -3.31
CA GLU A 470 -38.91 -32.07 -2.91
C GLU A 470 -40.31 -32.29 -2.29
N THR A 471 -41.08 -31.23 -2.08
CA THR A 471 -42.41 -31.21 -1.45
C THR A 471 -43.41 -30.43 -2.28
#